data_AF-A0A355RH47-F1
#
_entry.id   AF-A0A355RH47-F1
#
_cell.length_a   1.000
_cell.length_b   1.000
_cell.length_c   1.000
_cell.angle_alpha   90.00
_cell.angle_beta   90.00
_cell.angle_gamma   90.00
#
_symmetry.space_group_name_H-M   'P 1'
#
loop_
_entity.id
_entity.type
_entity.pdbx_description
1 polymer ?
#
loop_
_entity_poly.entity_id
_entity_poly.type
_entity_poly.pdbx_seq_one_letter_code
_entity_poly.pdbx_strand_id
1 'polypeptide(L)'
;WNMNYHIEHHMFPMVPYHKLPALHERLKLDMPAPNSSTWQAICEAFPILWKQLKNPEFFLVRELPPTANSYLWTGREVAADAAE
;
A
#
# COMPACT_ATOMS: atom_id res chain seq x y z
N TRP A 1 -14.26 14.73 3.79
CA TRP A 1 -13.08 13.88 3.98
C TRP A 1 -13.16 12.79 2.92
N ASN A 2 -12.29 12.84 1.90
CA ASN A 2 -12.30 11.95 0.74
C ASN A 2 -11.41 10.73 1.03
N MET A 3 -11.85 9.88 1.96
CA MET A 3 -11.04 8.81 2.55
C MET A 3 -10.78 7.61 1.64
N ASN A 4 -11.30 7.64 0.41
CA ASN A 4 -10.90 6.67 -0.61
C ASN A 4 -9.40 6.77 -0.95
N TYR A 5 -8.77 7.92 -0.66
CA TYR A 5 -7.35 8.21 -0.93
C TYR A 5 -6.50 8.23 0.34
N HIS A 6 -6.76 7.29 1.26
CA HIS A 6 -6.13 7.25 2.57
C HIS A 6 -4.63 6.92 2.50
N ILE A 7 -4.24 6.02 1.59
CA ILE A 7 -2.83 5.65 1.37
C ILE A 7 -2.06 6.89 0.91
N GLU A 8 -2.58 7.62 -0.07
CA GLU A 8 -1.97 8.82 -0.62
C GLU A 8 -1.87 9.92 0.43
N HIS A 9 -2.88 10.06 1.29
CA HIS A 9 -2.83 10.99 2.41
C HIS A 9 -1.71 10.65 3.39
N HIS A 10 -1.50 9.37 3.72
CA HIS A 10 -0.45 8.96 4.65
C HIS A 10 0.95 8.91 4.02
N MET A 11 1.06 8.72 2.71
CA MET A 11 2.32 8.84 1.98
C MET A 11 2.75 10.30 1.79
N PHE A 12 1.80 11.19 1.48
CA PHE A 12 2.06 12.60 1.18
C PHE A 12 1.15 13.53 1.99
N PRO A 13 1.29 13.60 3.32
CA PRO A 13 0.37 14.32 4.21
C PRO A 13 0.29 15.83 3.95
N MET A 14 1.31 16.39 3.28
CA MET A 14 1.36 17.80 2.90
C MET A 14 0.53 18.13 1.65
N VAL A 15 0.03 17.13 0.90
CA VAL A 15 -0.80 17.35 -0.28
C VAL A 15 -2.24 17.72 0.15
N PRO A 16 -2.80 18.84 -0.34
CA PRO A 16 -4.16 19.25 0.03
C PRO A 16 -5.21 18.18 -0.33
N TYR A 17 -6.21 17.96 0.53
CA TYR A 17 -7.19 16.87 0.39
C TYR A 17 -7.90 16.84 -0.98
N HIS A 18 -8.18 18.02 -1.55
CA HIS A 18 -8.90 18.15 -2.83
C HIS A 18 -8.01 17.79 -4.04
N LYS A 19 -6.69 17.62 -3.83
CA LYS A 19 -5.73 17.16 -4.84
C LYS A 19 -5.44 15.66 -4.76
N LEU A 20 -5.91 14.96 -3.72
CA LEU A 20 -5.69 13.52 -3.58
C LEU A 20 -6.19 12.67 -4.77
N PRO A 21 -7.35 12.97 -5.42
CA PRO A 21 -7.74 12.24 -6.62
C PRO A 21 -6.72 12.38 -7.77
N ALA A 22 -6.16 13.59 -7.96
CA ALA A 22 -5.16 13.82 -8.99
C ALA A 22 -3.80 13.17 -8.64
N LEU A 23 -3.52 12.98 -7.36
CA LEU A 23 -2.35 12.23 -6.90
C LEU A 23 -2.56 10.72 -7.14
N HIS A 24 -3.74 10.19 -6.82
CA HIS A 24 -4.09 8.79 -7.09
C HIS A 24 -3.87 8.41 -8.55
N GLU A 25 -4.35 9.23 -9.49
CA GLU A 25 -4.17 8.96 -10.93
C GLU A 25 -2.70 8.84 -11.35
N ARG A 26 -1.79 9.53 -10.65
CA ARG A 26 -0.34 9.47 -10.91
C ARG A 26 0.32 8.24 -10.29
N LEU A 27 -0.18 7.79 -9.14
CA LEU A 27 0.44 6.73 -8.34
C LEU A 27 -0.21 5.35 -8.54
N LYS A 28 -1.41 5.28 -9.12
CA LYS A 28 -2.21 4.04 -9.17
C LYS A 28 -1.51 2.85 -9.80
N LEU A 29 -0.53 3.09 -10.69
CA LEU A 29 0.25 2.04 -11.35
C LEU A 29 1.40 1.49 -10.49
N ASP A 30 1.75 2.17 -9.40
CA ASP A 30 2.78 1.75 -8.45
C ASP A 30 2.20 1.15 -7.16
N MET A 31 0.86 1.13 -7.04
CA MET A 31 0.15 0.66 -5.87
C MET A 31 -0.45 -0.74 -6.10
N PRO A 32 -0.59 -1.56 -5.04
CA PRO A 32 -1.31 -2.82 -5.15
C PRO A 32 -2.78 -2.57 -5.48
N ALA A 33 -3.43 -3.55 -6.10
CA ALA A 33 -4.85 -3.45 -6.42
C ALA A 33 -5.69 -3.21 -5.14
N PRO A 34 -6.60 -2.23 -5.14
CA PRO A 34 -7.49 -2.00 -4.01
C PRO A 34 -8.52 -3.13 -3.91
N ASN A 35 -9.05 -3.36 -2.71
CA ASN A 35 -10.21 -4.25 -2.54
C ASN A 35 -11.42 -3.66 -3.29
N SER A 36 -12.16 -4.50 -4.00
CA SER A 36 -13.30 -4.10 -4.84
C SER A 36 -14.55 -3.74 -4.05
N SER A 37 -14.59 -4.05 -2.74
CA SER A 37 -15.69 -3.72 -1.84
C SER A 37 -15.25 -3.74 -0.38
N THR A 38 -16.05 -3.09 0.46
CA THR A 38 -15.88 -3.14 1.93
C THR A 38 -15.94 -4.57 2.45
N TRP A 39 -16.80 -5.42 1.89
CA TRP A 39 -16.91 -6.82 2.29
C TRP A 39 -15.61 -7.59 2.04
N GLN A 40 -15.00 -7.41 0.86
CA GLN A 40 -13.72 -8.04 0.55
C GLN A 40 -12.61 -7.56 1.49
N ALA A 41 -12.57 -6.26 1.81
CA ALA A 41 -11.60 -5.71 2.76
C ALA A 41 -11.78 -6.31 4.18
N ILE A 42 -13.02 -6.46 4.63
CA ILE A 42 -13.35 -7.10 5.91
C ILE A 42 -12.89 -8.57 5.93
N CYS A 43 -13.21 -9.34 4.89
CA CYS A 43 -12.82 -10.74 4.77
C CYS A 43 -11.30 -10.95 4.72
N GLU A 44 -10.54 -9.98 4.20
CA GLU A 44 -9.07 -10.00 4.22
C GLU A 44 -8.51 -9.66 5.61
N ALA A 45 -9.04 -8.61 6.25
CA ALA A 45 -8.52 -8.10 7.52
C ALA A 45 -8.74 -9.08 8.69
N PHE A 46 -9.92 -9.70 8.81
CA PHE A 46 -10.24 -10.56 9.97
C PHE A 46 -9.28 -11.74 10.18
N PRO A 47 -8.95 -12.55 9.15
CA PRO A 47 -7.97 -13.62 9.28
C PRO A 47 -6.56 -13.14 9.64
N ILE A 48 -6.15 -11.97 9.15
CA ILE A 48 -4.85 -11.35 9.47
C ILE A 48 -4.81 -11.00 10.94
N LEU A 49 -5.84 -10.31 11.44
CA LEU A 49 -5.95 -9.94 12.86
C LEU A 49 -5.89 -11.19 13.75
N TRP A 50 -6.60 -12.27 13.38
CA TRP A 50 -6.56 -13.52 14.14
C TRP A 50 -5.16 -14.16 14.17
N LYS A 51 -4.40 -14.09 13.07
CA LYS A 51 -3.00 -14.55 13.03
C LYS A 51 -2.11 -13.67 13.90
N GLN A 52 -2.31 -12.35 13.86
CA GLN A 52 -1.55 -11.39 14.67
C GLN A 52 -1.71 -11.59 16.17
N LEU A 53 -2.89 -12.08 16.64
CA LEU A 53 -3.08 -12.44 18.05
C LEU A 53 -2.11 -13.53 18.53
N LYS A 54 -1.62 -14.39 17.63
CA LYS A 54 -0.67 -15.47 17.95
C LYS A 54 0.76 -15.15 17.57
N ASN A 55 0.94 -14.35 16.52
CA ASN A 55 2.24 -13.94 16.00
C ASN A 55 2.21 -12.43 15.69
N PRO A 56 2.71 -11.56 16.60
CA PRO A 56 2.76 -10.12 16.38
C PRO A 56 3.53 -9.70 15.12
N GLU A 57 4.49 -10.51 14.69
CA GLU A 57 5.30 -10.27 13.49
C GLU A 57 4.57 -10.67 12.19
N PHE A 58 3.36 -11.20 12.28
CA PHE A 58 2.59 -11.51 11.08
C PHE A 58 2.08 -10.22 10.42
N PHE A 59 2.40 -10.03 9.15
CA PHE A 59 1.84 -8.96 8.32
C PHE A 59 1.43 -9.49 6.95
N LEU A 60 0.48 -8.79 6.32
CA LEU A 60 0.10 -9.05 4.95
C LEU A 60 1.09 -8.37 4.01
N VAL A 61 1.73 -9.16 3.15
CA VAL A 61 2.50 -8.64 2.01
C VAL A 61 1.58 -8.60 0.79
N ARG A 62 1.37 -7.40 0.24
CA ARG A 62 0.67 -7.23 -1.04
C ARG A 62 1.70 -7.29 -2.18
N GLU A 63 1.35 -8.00 -3.23
CA GLU A 63 2.13 -7.98 -4.47
C GLU A 63 2.06 -6.59 -5.09
N LEU A 64 3.22 -6.04 -5.42
CA LEU A 64 3.33 -4.77 -6.13
C LEU A 64 3.44 -5.03 -7.64
N PRO A 65 2.95 -4.10 -8.48
CA PRO A 65 3.21 -4.14 -9.91
C PRO A 65 4.73 -4.21 -10.20
N PRO A 66 5.18 -4.93 -11.25
CA PRO A 66 6.61 -5.02 -11.59
C PRO A 66 7.29 -3.67 -11.88
N THR A 67 6.48 -2.65 -12.18
CA THR A 67 6.93 -1.28 -12.45
C THR A 67 7.10 -0.45 -11.18
N ALA A 68 6.61 -0.91 -10.04
CA ALA A 68 6.63 -0.17 -8.79
C ALA A 68 8.07 -0.05 -8.28
N ASN A 69 8.59 1.18 -8.32
CA ASN A 69 9.91 1.52 -7.78
C ASN A 69 9.76 2.29 -6.47
N SER A 70 10.71 2.11 -5.55
CA SER A 70 10.79 2.96 -4.37
C SER A 70 10.97 4.42 -4.78
N TYR A 71 10.33 5.36 -4.10
CA TYR A 71 10.53 6.80 -4.35
C TYR A 71 11.98 7.27 -4.08
N LEU A 72 12.77 6.44 -3.38
CA LEU A 72 14.21 6.62 -3.14
C LEU A 72 15.09 5.93 -4.19
N TRP A 73 14.50 5.31 -5.21
CA TRP A 73 15.24 4.60 -6.25
C TRP A 73 16.10 5.58 -7.06
N THR A 74 17.41 5.52 -6.85
CA THR A 74 18.41 6.38 -7.52
C THR A 74 19.08 5.70 -8.72
N GLY A 75 18.50 4.60 -9.22
CA GLY A 75 19.11 3.79 -10.29
C GLY A 75 20.29 2.91 -9.84
N ARG A 76 20.53 2.77 -8.53
CA ARG A 76 21.44 1.75 -7.98
C ARG A 76 20.66 0.46 -7.78
N GLU A 77 21.19 -0.65 -8.31
CA GLU A 77 20.76 -1.99 -7.92
C GLU A 77 20.87 -2.10 -6.40
N VAL A 78 19.74 -2.22 -5.73
CA VAL A 78 19.73 -2.70 -4.35
C VAL A 78 20.00 -4.20 -4.50
N ALA A 79 21.26 -4.59 -4.31
CA ALA A 79 21.64 -5.98 -4.28
C ALA A 79 20.71 -6.72 -3.31
N ALA A 80 20.26 -7.88 -3.74
CA ALA A 80 19.29 -8.72 -3.06
C ALA A 80 19.76 -9.12 -1.65
N ASP A 81 19.38 -8.35 -0.63
CA ASP A 81 19.55 -8.69 0.78
C ASP A 81 18.21 -9.02 1.48
N ALA A 82 17.18 -9.42 0.72
CA ALA A 82 15.89 -9.85 1.27
C ALA A 82 15.61 -11.34 1.06
N ALA A 83 16.65 -12.17 1.13
CA ALA A 83 16.53 -13.62 1.27
C ALA A 83 17.12 -14.05 2.63
N GLU A 84 16.33 -13.89 3.68
CA GLU A 84 16.41 -14.70 4.89
C GLU A 84 14.99 -14.95 5.43
#